data_AF-A0A0D8YC67-F1
#
_entry.id   AF-A0A0D8YC67-F1
#
_cell.length_a   1.000
_cell.length_b   1.000
_cell.length_c   1.000
_cell.angle_alpha   90.00
_cell.angle_beta   90.00
_cell.angle_gamma   90.00
#
_symmetry.space_group_name_H-M   'P 1'
#
loop_
_entity.id
_entity.type
_entity.pdbx_description
1 polymer ?
#
loop_
_entity_poly.entity_id
_entity_poly.type
_entity_poly.pdbx_seq_one_letter_code
_entity_poly.pdbx_strand_id
1 'polypeptide(L)'
;MRCLANYEAANKNLERARGRNKDIPKLQKLKQSNRKRARNLRILVHWTRTELKDLKKRRVLAFKRNLADLADLEIKHAKVCIFKPSSKSFFLLL
;
A
#
# COMPACT_ATOMS: atom_id res chain seq x y z
N MET A 1 8.79 -12.35 -9.49
CA MET A 1 8.60 -13.72 -10.01
C MET A 1 9.80 -14.68 -9.80
N ARG A 2 10.93 -14.24 -9.20
CA ARG A 2 12.12 -15.10 -8.99
C ARG A 2 11.88 -16.34 -8.12
N CYS A 3 10.96 -16.32 -7.16
CA CYS A 3 10.72 -17.45 -6.26
C CYS A 3 10.12 -18.69 -6.95
N LEU A 4 9.27 -18.49 -7.97
CA LEU A 4 8.70 -19.59 -8.77
C LEU A 4 9.77 -20.22 -9.66
N ALA A 5 10.55 -19.40 -10.36
CA ALA A 5 11.67 -19.86 -11.16
C ALA A 5 12.71 -20.64 -10.32
N ASN A 6 13.03 -20.15 -9.11
CA ASN A 6 13.94 -20.84 -8.19
C ASN A 6 13.36 -22.17 -7.69
N TYR A 7 12.04 -22.26 -7.49
CA TYR A 7 11.38 -23.50 -7.13
C TYR A 7 11.41 -24.52 -8.29
N GLU A 8 11.12 -24.08 -9.52
CA GLU A 8 11.18 -24.94 -10.71
C GLU A 8 12.61 -25.43 -11.00
N ALA A 9 13.61 -24.55 -10.88
CA ALA A 9 15.02 -24.91 -11.02
C ALA A 9 15.44 -25.93 -9.95
N ALA A 10 15.03 -25.72 -8.69
CA ALA A 10 15.27 -26.69 -7.62
C ALA A 10 14.59 -28.04 -7.88
N ASN A 11 13.41 -28.04 -8.50
CA ASN A 11 12.71 -29.27 -8.88
C ASN A 11 13.46 -30.05 -9.98
N LYS A 12 13.88 -29.36 -11.05
CA LYS A 12 14.67 -29.96 -12.13
C LYS A 12 16.00 -30.54 -11.63
N ASN A 13 16.67 -29.84 -10.72
CA ASN A 13 17.93 -30.30 -10.13
C ASN A 13 17.74 -31.54 -9.24
N LEU A 14 16.61 -31.64 -8.55
CA LEU A 14 16.26 -32.78 -7.72
C LEU A 14 15.97 -34.04 -8.54
N GLU A 15 15.29 -33.92 -9.67
CA GLU A 15 15.10 -35.06 -10.58
C GLU A 15 16.43 -35.56 -11.17
N ARG A 16 17.34 -34.65 -11.56
CA ARG A 16 18.70 -35.02 -11.99
C ARG A 16 19.51 -35.72 -10.90
N ALA A 17 19.32 -35.33 -9.64
CA ALA A 17 19.99 -35.95 -8.49
C ALA A 17 19.44 -37.33 -8.16
N ARG A 18 18.12 -37.55 -8.31
CA ARG A 18 17.50 -38.88 -8.20
C ARG A 18 18.06 -39.85 -9.24
N GLY A 19 18.16 -39.42 -10.50
CA GLY A 19 18.74 -40.24 -11.57
C GLY A 19 20.21 -40.61 -11.36
N ARG A 20 20.95 -39.86 -10.52
CA ARG A 20 22.37 -40.10 -10.20
C ARG A 20 22.61 -40.63 -8.78
N ASN A 21 21.55 -40.90 -8.01
CA ASN A 21 21.61 -41.30 -6.59
C ASN A 21 22.57 -40.46 -5.72
N LYS A 22 22.67 -39.14 -5.99
CA LYS A 22 23.61 -38.25 -5.29
C LYS A 22 22.93 -36.96 -4.86
N ASP A 23 23.29 -36.43 -3.68
CA ASP A 23 22.83 -35.13 -3.14
C ASP A 23 21.31 -34.97 -2.94
N ILE A 24 20.55 -36.07 -2.95
CA ILE A 24 19.09 -36.08 -2.83
C ILE A 24 18.59 -35.34 -1.56
N PRO A 25 19.16 -35.57 -0.35
CA PRO A 25 18.67 -34.92 0.87
C PRO A 25 18.88 -33.40 0.85
N LYS A 26 20.02 -32.94 0.34
CA LYS A 26 20.35 -31.50 0.23
C LYS A 26 19.40 -30.79 -0.71
N LEU A 27 19.14 -31.38 -1.88
CA LEU A 27 18.24 -30.81 -2.88
C LEU A 27 16.77 -30.85 -2.45
N GLN A 28 16.35 -31.89 -1.71
CA GLN A 28 15.02 -31.91 -1.08
C GLN A 28 14.81 -30.75 -0.12
N LYS A 29 15.78 -30.49 0.78
CA LYS A 29 15.72 -29.35 1.71
C LYS A 29 15.64 -28.02 0.96
N LEU A 30 16.42 -27.85 -0.11
CA LEU A 30 16.38 -26.66 -0.95
C LEU A 30 15.02 -26.46 -1.64
N LYS A 31 14.46 -27.52 -2.23
CA LYS A 31 13.11 -27.50 -2.83
C LYS A 31 12.05 -27.09 -1.81
N GLN A 32 12.09 -27.67 -0.61
CA GLN A 32 11.13 -27.37 0.45
C GLN A 32 11.24 -25.92 0.93
N SER A 33 12.46 -25.39 1.07
CA SER A 33 12.70 -23.98 1.41
C SER A 33 12.14 -23.03 0.34
N ASN A 34 12.41 -23.32 -0.94
CA ASN A 34 11.88 -22.52 -2.06
C ASN A 34 10.34 -22.59 -2.14
N ARG A 35 9.74 -23.76 -1.86
CA ARG A 35 8.27 -23.91 -1.81
C ARG A 35 7.66 -23.03 -0.73
N LYS A 36 8.24 -23.01 0.48
CA LYS A 36 7.80 -22.16 1.59
C LYS A 36 7.89 -20.68 1.20
N ARG A 37 9.01 -20.24 0.63
CA ARG A 37 9.18 -18.86 0.14
C ARG A 37 8.14 -18.48 -0.92
N ALA A 38 7.87 -19.35 -1.89
CA ALA A 38 6.86 -19.11 -2.92
C ALA A 38 5.45 -18.99 -2.34
N ARG A 39 5.09 -19.82 -1.35
CA ARG A 39 3.80 -19.72 -0.63
C ARG A 39 3.67 -18.38 0.10
N ASN A 40 4.67 -18.00 0.87
CA ASN A 40 4.66 -16.75 1.63
C ASN A 40 4.58 -15.54 0.71
N LEU A 41 5.31 -15.56 -0.41
CA LEU A 41 5.24 -14.49 -1.41
C LEU A 41 3.83 -14.36 -2.00
N ARG A 42 3.14 -15.48 -2.31
CA ARG A 42 1.75 -15.44 -2.81
C ARG A 42 0.81 -14.79 -1.80
N ILE A 43 0.96 -15.13 -0.52
CA ILE A 43 0.17 -14.54 0.57
C ILE A 43 0.46 -13.03 0.63
N LEU A 44 1.73 -12.64 0.70
CA LEU A 44 2.13 -11.22 0.75
C LEU A 44 1.59 -10.43 -0.46
N VAL A 45 1.70 -10.97 -1.67
CA VAL A 45 1.16 -10.34 -2.89
C VAL A 45 -0.35 -10.20 -2.82
N HIS A 46 -1.05 -11.18 -2.26
CA HIS A 46 -2.51 -11.09 -2.06
C HIS A 46 -2.86 -9.95 -1.09
N TRP A 47 -2.27 -9.93 0.10
CA TRP A 47 -2.50 -8.89 1.11
C TRP A 47 -2.16 -7.49 0.60
N THR A 48 -0.99 -7.32 -0.01
CA THR A 48 -0.55 -6.01 -0.54
C THR A 48 -1.47 -5.50 -1.65
N ARG A 49 -2.02 -6.37 -2.49
CA ARG A 49 -3.02 -5.97 -3.50
C ARG A 49 -4.32 -5.50 -2.87
N THR A 50 -4.78 -6.17 -1.82
CA THR A 50 -5.97 -5.76 -1.08
C THR A 50 -5.74 -4.42 -0.39
N GLU A 51 -4.63 -4.28 0.34
CA GLU A 51 -4.27 -3.03 1.03
C GLU A 51 -4.14 -1.85 0.05
N LEU A 52 -3.53 -2.06 -1.12
CA LEU A 52 -3.44 -1.03 -2.17
C LEU A 52 -4.81 -0.55 -2.66
N LYS A 53 -5.80 -1.45 -2.75
CA LYS A 53 -7.17 -1.07 -3.16
C LYS A 53 -7.85 -0.24 -2.06
N ASP A 54 -7.70 -0.64 -0.81
CA ASP A 54 -8.34 0.04 0.32
C ASP A 54 -7.68 1.39 0.61
N LEU A 55 -6.36 1.48 0.48
CA LEU A 55 -5.62 2.74 0.57
C LEU A 55 -6.10 3.74 -0.48
N LYS A 56 -6.33 3.31 -1.73
CA LYS A 56 -6.90 4.19 -2.78
C LYS A 56 -8.27 4.74 -2.39
N LYS A 57 -9.17 3.90 -1.86
CA LYS A 57 -10.50 4.32 -1.41
C LYS A 57 -10.41 5.33 -0.25
N ARG A 58 -9.60 5.01 0.77
CA ARG A 58 -9.38 5.90 1.93
C ARG A 58 -8.83 7.25 1.51
N ARG A 59 -7.88 7.26 0.56
CA ARG A 59 -7.27 8.50 0.05
C ARG A 59 -8.29 9.40 -0.64
N VAL A 60 -9.13 8.86 -1.52
CA VAL A 60 -10.19 9.65 -2.20
C VAL A 60 -11.18 10.20 -1.19
N LEU A 61 -11.59 9.39 -0.20
CA LEU A 61 -12.51 9.84 0.84
C LEU A 61 -11.92 10.98 1.69
N ALA A 62 -10.65 10.88 2.07
CA ALA A 62 -9.94 11.91 2.81
C ALA A 62 -9.89 13.23 2.02
N PHE A 63 -9.52 13.17 0.73
CA PHE A 63 -9.53 14.38 -0.12
C PHE A 63 -10.91 15.02 -0.20
N LYS A 64 -11.98 14.23 -0.39
CA LYS A 64 -13.34 14.77 -0.45
C LYS A 64 -13.73 15.49 0.85
N ARG A 65 -13.45 14.88 2.00
CA ARG A 65 -13.73 15.48 3.32
C ARG A 65 -12.92 16.75 3.52
N ASN A 66 -11.61 16.69 3.31
CA ASN A 66 -10.74 17.84 3.50
C ASN A 66 -11.13 19.03 2.62
N LEU A 67 -11.53 18.80 1.37
CA LEU A 67 -11.98 19.87 0.47
C LEU A 67 -13.33 20.46 0.88
N ALA A 68 -14.27 19.63 1.34
CA ALA A 68 -15.54 20.10 1.86
C ALA A 68 -15.34 20.93 3.15
N ASP A 69 -14.55 20.42 4.08
CA ASP A 69 -14.22 21.10 5.33
C ASP A 69 -13.52 22.44 5.06
N LEU A 70 -12.62 22.49 4.08
CA LEU A 70 -11.95 23.73 3.65
C LEU A 70 -12.94 24.74 3.08
N ALA A 71 -13.82 24.32 2.17
CA ALA A 71 -14.84 25.20 1.58
C ALA A 71 -15.79 25.76 2.67
N ASP A 72 -16.20 24.93 3.63
CA ASP A 72 -17.02 25.38 4.76
C ASP A 72 -16.30 26.41 5.62
N LEU A 73 -14.99 26.25 5.85
CA LEU A 73 -14.17 27.22 6.57
C LEU A 73 -14.05 28.54 5.80
N GLU A 74 -13.83 28.48 4.48
CA GLU A 74 -13.74 29.67 3.62
C GLU A 74 -15.06 30.45 3.61
N ILE A 75 -16.21 29.77 3.52
CA ILE A 75 -17.53 30.40 3.58
C ILE A 75 -17.75 31.07 4.95
N LYS A 76 -17.39 30.39 6.04
CA LYS A 76 -17.49 30.97 7.40
C LYS A 76 -16.61 32.20 7.54
N HIS A 77 -15.37 32.14 7.04
CA HIS A 77 -14.45 33.28 7.03
C HIS A 77 -15.04 34.45 6.25
N ALA A 78 -15.51 34.22 5.02
CA ALA A 78 -16.09 35.27 4.18
C ALA A 78 -17.28 35.96 4.86
N LYS A 79 -18.17 35.19 5.49
CA LYS A 79 -19.31 35.74 6.26
C LYS A 79 -18.85 36.63 7.41
N VAL A 80 -17.83 36.23 8.17
CA VAL A 80 -17.28 37.04 9.27
C VAL A 80 -16.56 38.28 8.74
N CYS A 81 -15.84 38.18 7.62
CA CYS A 81 -15.18 39.33 6.99
C CYS A 81 -16.17 40.36 6.45
N ILE A 82 -17.28 39.91 5.86
CA ILE A 82 -18.34 40.80 5.38
C ILE A 82 -19.09 41.43 6.57
N PHE A 83 -19.34 40.66 7.63
CA PHE A 83 -20.13 41.11 8.78
C PHE A 83 -19.32 41.85 9.85
N LYS A 84 -17.98 41.82 9.82
CA LYS A 84 -17.17 42.76 10.59
C LYS A 84 -17.03 44.05 9.78
N PRO A 85 -17.81 45.11 10.07
CA PRO A 85 -17.41 46.42 9.59
C PRO A 85 -15.99 46.66 10.07
N SER A 86 -15.12 47.07 9.15
CA SER A 86 -13.77 47.52 9.45
C SER A 86 -13.82 48.43 10.68
N SER A 87 -13.39 47.90 11.82
CA SER A 87 -13.26 48.62 13.09
C SER A 87 -12.25 49.78 13.02
N LYS A 88 -11.76 50.11 11.82
CA LYS A 88 -10.86 51.23 11.55
C LYS A 88 -11.57 52.50 11.08
N SER A 89 -12.90 52.50 10.89
CA SER A 89 -13.64 53.72 10.49
C SER A 89 -14.37 54.45 11.62
N PHE A 90 -14.36 53.93 12.85
CA PHE A 90 -15.09 54.54 13.98
C PHE A 90 -14.27 55.54 14.81
N PHE A 91 -13.00 55.79 14.48
CA PHE A 91 -12.12 56.68 15.25
C PHE A 91 -11.84 58.04 14.59
N LEU A 92 -12.59 58.40 13.54
CA LEU A 92 -12.38 59.65 12.79
C LEU A 92 -13.61 60.58 12.78
N LEU A 93 -14.59 60.35 13.67
CA LEU A 93 -15.77 61.22 13.76
C LEU A 93 -16.28 61.36 15.21
N LEU A 94 -15.44 61.83 16.13
CA LEU A 94 -15.80 62.75 17.24
C LEU A 94 -14.53 63.25 17.95
#